data_AF-A0A3D3ZW90-F1
#
_entry.id   AF-A0A3D3ZW90-F1
#
_cell.length_a   1.000
_cell.length_b   1.000
_cell.length_c   1.000
_cell.angle_alpha   90.00
_cell.angle_beta   90.00
_cell.angle_gamma   90.00
#
_symmetry.space_group_name_H-M   'P 1'
#
loop_
_entity.id
_entity.type
_entity.pdbx_description
1 polymer ?
#
loop_
_entity_poly.entity_id
_entity_poly.type
_entity_poly.pdbx_seq_one_letter_code
_entity_poly.pdbx_strand_id
1 'polypeptide(L)' 'MFDVDVPFFLPVWRRITVVAVAVLWGIFELSTGAIFWGFIFVGMGAIAGWRFATADWDAVAQEDKDL' A
#
# COMPACT_ATOMS: atom_id res chain seq x y z
N MET A 1 -6.63 0.16 -14.02
CA MET A 1 -5.65 1.27 -14.23
C MET A 1 -4.66 1.43 -13.07
N PHE A 2 -4.86 0.79 -11.91
CA PHE A 2 -3.78 0.34 -11.02
C PHE A 2 -4.29 -0.92 -10.32
N ASP A 3 -3.98 -2.09 -10.86
CA ASP A 3 -4.33 -3.36 -10.23
C ASP A 3 -3.28 -3.70 -9.18
N VAL A 4 -3.68 -3.52 -7.93
CA VAL A 4 -2.95 -4.00 -6.75
C VAL A 4 -3.36 -5.42 -6.37
N ASP A 5 -4.30 -5.97 -7.11
CA ASP A 5 -4.92 -7.29 -6.94
C ASP A 5 -4.03 -8.34 -7.63
N VAL A 6 -2.76 -8.37 -7.25
CA VAL A 6 -1.79 -9.36 -7.72
C VAL A 6 -1.49 -10.38 -6.62
N PRO A 7 -1.19 -11.65 -6.97
CA PRO A 7 -0.88 -12.71 -5.99
C PRO A 7 0.25 -12.33 -5.04
N PHE A 8 1.14 -11.42 -5.46
CA PHE A 8 2.20 -10.88 -4.64
C PHE A 8 1.69 -10.24 -3.34
N PHE A 9 0.51 -9.62 -3.32
CA PHE A 9 -0.05 -9.01 -2.12
C PHE A 9 -0.98 -9.94 -1.34
N LEU A 10 -1.15 -11.22 -1.69
CA LEU A 10 -1.93 -12.18 -0.87
C LEU A 10 -1.47 -12.22 0.61
N PRO A 11 -0.15 -12.20 0.91
CA PRO A 11 0.30 -12.13 2.29
C PRO A 11 0.06 -10.75 2.90
N VAL A 12 -0.74 -10.71 3.98
CA VAL A 12 -1.11 -9.47 4.69
C VAL A 12 0.12 -8.67 5.14
N TRP A 13 1.21 -9.34 5.53
CA TRP A 13 2.43 -8.64 5.95
C TRP A 13 3.02 -7.78 4.84
N ARG A 14 2.94 -8.19 3.56
CA ARG A 14 3.48 -7.41 2.42
C ARG A 14 2.71 -6.10 2.25
N ARG A 15 1.38 -6.14 2.42
CA ARG A 15 0.53 -4.95 2.40
C ARG A 15 0.92 -3.98 3.50
N ILE A 16 1.08 -4.49 4.73
CA ILE A 16 1.45 -3.69 5.89
C ILE A 16 2.84 -3.08 5.72
N THR A 17 3.83 -3.86 5.27
CA THR A 17 5.20 -3.36 5.05
C THR A 17 5.23 -2.23 4.04
N VAL A 18 4.52 -2.37 2.91
CA VAL A 18 4.49 -1.34 1.87
C VAL A 18 3.86 -0.04 2.37
N VAL A 19 2.73 -0.13 3.07
CA VAL A 19 2.07 1.04 3.68
C VAL A 19 2.95 1.67 4.75
N ALA A 20 3.54 0.87 5.62
CA ALA A 20 4.41 1.35 6.69
C ALA A 20 5.64 2.07 6.15
N VAL A 21 6.30 1.52 5.12
CA VAL A 21 7.46 2.15 4.48
C VAL A 21 7.08 3.50 3.86
N ALA A 22 5.94 3.57 3.15
CA ALA A 22 5.49 4.82 2.53
C ALA A 22 5.18 5.91 3.58
N VAL A 23 4.50 5.55 4.67
CA VAL A 23 4.17 6.48 5.75
C VAL A 23 5.41 6.90 6.52
N LEU A 24 6.31 5.96 6.85
CA LEU A 24 7.58 6.27 7.53
C LEU A 24 8.46 7.20 6.69
N TRP A 25 8.50 6.98 5.37
CA TRP A 25 9.21 7.88 4.45
C TRP A 25 8.60 9.28 4.47
N GLY A 26 7.27 9.39 4.41
CA GLY A 26 6.60 10.68 4.50
C GLY A 26 6.89 11.41 5.81
N ILE A 27 6.93 10.70 6.95
CA ILE A 27 7.32 11.26 8.25
C ILE A 27 8.78 11.70 8.24
N PHE A 28 9.66 10.91 7.63
CA PHE A 28 11.07 11.28 7.47
C PHE A 28 11.23 12.58 6.67
N GLU A 29 10.53 12.73 5.55
CA GLU A 29 10.54 13.97 4.75
C GLU A 29 9.95 15.17 5.48
N LEU A 30 8.94 14.96 6.35
CA LEU A 30 8.47 16.02 7.26
C LEU A 30 9.58 16.46 8.22
N SER A 31 10.43 15.54 8.68
CA SER A 31 11.54 15.85 9.58
C SER A 31 12.73 16.54 8.90
N THR A 32 12.92 16.36 7.60
CA THR A 32 13.98 17.02 6.80
C THR A 32 13.58 18.41 6.31
N GLY A 33 12.33 18.83 6.56
CA GLY A 33 11.78 20.12 6.13
C GLY A 33 11.09 20.08 4.76
N ALA A 34 11.05 18.93 4.09
CA ALA A 34 10.37 18.71 2.82
C ALA A 34 8.86 18.45 3.01
N ILE A 35 8.16 19.40 3.64
CA ILE A 35 6.77 19.22 4.11
C ILE A 35 5.81 18.80 2.99
N PHE A 36 5.94 19.43 1.82
CA PHE A 36 5.10 19.12 0.66
C PHE A 36 5.23 17.65 0.24
N TRP A 37 6.45 17.13 0.16
CA TRP A 37 6.71 15.74 -0.20
C TRP A 37 6.26 14.78 0.89
N GLY A 38 6.47 15.14 2.16
CA GLY A 38 6.01 14.35 3.30
C GLY A 38 4.50 14.08 3.27
N PHE A 39 3.69 15.11 3.03
CA PHE A 39 2.23 14.96 2.91
C PHE A 39 1.81 14.08 1.72
N ILE A 40 2.51 14.17 0.59
CA ILE A 40 2.24 13.31 -0.57
C ILE A 40 2.48 11.85 -0.20
N PHE A 41 3.64 11.52 0.38
CA PHE A 41 3.98 10.13 0.74
C PHE A 41 3.05 9.56 1.80
N VAL A 42 2.71 10.33 2.84
CA VAL A 42 1.73 9.91 3.84
C VAL A 42 0.35 9.70 3.20
N GLY A 43 -0.10 10.62 2.34
CA GLY A 43 -1.38 10.53 1.63
C GLY A 43 -1.45 9.31 0.71
N MET A 44 -0.40 9.06 -0.06
CA MET A 44 -0.30 7.85 -0.91
C MET A 44 -0.29 6.57 -0.08
N GLY A 45 0.45 6.54 1.04
CA GLY A 45 0.45 5.40 1.96
C GLY A 45 -0.93 5.12 2.53
N ALA A 46 -1.68 6.16 2.90
CA ALA A 46 -3.05 6.03 3.39
C ALA A 46 -4.01 5.50 2.32
N ILE A 47 -3.93 6.01 1.08
CA ILE A 47 -4.75 5.54 -0.05
C ILE A 47 -4.43 4.08 -0.38
N ALA A 48 -3.14 3.71 -0.41
CA ALA A 48 -2.71 2.34 -0.63
C ALA A 48 -3.24 1.41 0.46
N GLY A 49 -3.15 1.82 1.73
CA GLY A 49 -3.70 1.08 2.86
C GLY A 49 -5.22 0.91 2.77
N TRP A 50 -5.95 1.96 2.39
CA TRP A 50 -7.40 1.90 2.19
C TRP A 50 -7.79 0.97 1.03
N ARG A 51 -7.07 1.04 -0.10
CA ARG A 51 -7.25 0.10 -1.22
C ARG A 51 -6.98 -1.33 -0.80
N PHE A 52 -5.90 -1.57 -0.07
CA PHE A 52 -5.59 -2.91 0.43
C PHE A 52 -6.60 -3.43 1.47
N ALA A 53 -7.28 -2.55 2.20
CA ALA A 53 -8.32 -2.95 3.14
C ALA A 53 -9.68 -3.24 2.45
N THR A 54 -9.93 -2.63 1.28
CA THR A 54 -11.20 -2.74 0.55
C THR A 54 -11.16 -3.72 -0.63
N ALA A 55 -9.98 -4.16 -1.04
CA ALA A 55 -9.81 -5.16 -2.09
C ALA A 55 -10.37 -6.53 -1.68
N ASP A 56 -10.95 -7.24 -2.65
CA ASP A 56 -11.49 -8.59 -2.48
C ASP A 56 -10.37 -9.62 -2.66
N TRP A 57 -9.69 -9.90 -1.56
CA TRP A 57 -8.54 -10.82 -1.56
C TRP A 57 -8.92 -12.28 -1.75
N ASP A 58 -10.17 -12.64 -1.48
CA ASP A 58 -10.68 -13.99 -1.72
C ASP A 58 -10.83 -14.23 -3.22
N ALA A 59 -11.33 -13.24 -3.97
CA ALA A 59 -11.38 -13.30 -5.43
C ALA A 59 -9.97 -13.45 -6.05
N VAL A 60 -8.99 -12.65 -5.59
CA VAL A 60 -7.59 -12.75 -6.05
C VAL A 60 -6.98 -14.11 -5.72
N ALA A 61 -7.30 -14.68 -4.55
CA ALA A 61 -6.81 -16.00 -4.14
C ALA A 61 -7.46 -17.16 -4.91
N GLN A 62 -8.65 -16.96 -5.49
CA GLN A 62 -9.27 -17.96 -6.37
C GLN A 62 -8.66 -17.89 -7.77
N GLU A 63 -8.47 -16.68 -8.32
CA GLU A 63 -7.85 -16.51 -9.63
C GLU A 63 -6.43 -17.12 -9.68
N ASP A 64 -5.62 -16.97 -8.63
CA ASP A 64 -4.29 -17.59 -8.54
C ASP A 64 -4.31 -19.13 -8.52
N LYS A 65 -5.41 -19.76 -8.07
CA LYS A 65 -5.55 -21.23 -8.06
C LYS A 65 -6.03 -21.80 -9.40
N ASP A 66 -6.68 -20.97 -10.21
CA ASP A 66 -7.21 -21.35 -11.52
C ASP A 66 -6.18 -21.20 -12.66
N LEU A 67 -5.02 -20.59 -12.36
CA LEU A 67 -3.86 -20.40 -13.26
C LEU A 67 -2.85 -21.56 -13.16
#